data_AF-A0A9C9X3W7-F1
#
_entry.id   AF-A0A9C9X3W7-F1
#
_cell.length_a   1.000
_cell.length_b   1.000
_cell.length_c   1.000
_cell.angle_alpha   90.00
_cell.angle_beta   90.00
_cell.angle_gamma   90.00
#
_symmetry.space_group_name_H-M   'P 1'
#
loop_
_entity.id
_entity.type
_entity.pdbx_description
1 polymer ?
#
loop_
_entity_poly.entity_id
_entity_poly.type
_entity_poly.pdbx_seq_one_letter_code
_entity_poly.pdbx_strand_id
1 'polypeptide(L)'
;MDNLSGNQELQSSSVDILLAQLKKLSHADRVLLGLYFYEKLSIEEISVILSTSPRMVESDLERIAPYLELKPISTHESRDAFSEIFG
;
A
#
# COMPACT_ATOMS: atom_id res chain seq x y z
N MET A 1 -8.49 29.56 20.91
CA MET A 1 -8.50 28.09 20.80
C MET A 1 -9.43 27.74 19.64
N ASP A 2 -9.28 26.54 19.07
CA ASP A 2 -10.16 25.93 18.06
C ASP A 2 -9.78 26.18 16.59
N ASN A 3 -8.78 25.43 16.10
CA ASN A 3 -8.56 25.18 14.68
C ASN A 3 -8.08 23.73 14.40
N LEU A 4 -8.43 22.79 15.29
CA LEU A 4 -7.97 21.38 15.21
C LEU A 4 -9.01 20.42 14.61
N SER A 5 -10.25 20.85 14.40
CA SER A 5 -11.34 19.97 13.95
C SER A 5 -11.30 19.62 12.46
N GLY A 6 -10.83 20.53 11.59
CA GLY A 6 -10.89 20.34 10.13
C GLY A 6 -9.89 19.33 9.56
N ASN A 7 -8.75 19.13 10.23
CA ASN A 7 -7.75 18.15 9.78
C ASN A 7 -8.10 16.70 10.16
N GLN A 8 -8.96 16.49 11.17
CA GLN A 8 -9.36 15.15 11.60
C GLN A 8 -10.41 14.52 10.68
N GLU A 9 -11.34 15.30 10.12
CA GLU A 9 -12.38 14.79 9.18
C GLU A 9 -11.80 14.37 7.81
N LEU A 10 -10.73 15.04 7.35
CA LEU A 10 -10.03 14.67 6.12
C LEU A 10 -9.17 13.40 6.28
N GLN A 11 -8.61 13.18 7.47
CA GLN A 11 -7.85 11.96 7.76
C GLN A 11 -8.76 10.76 7.99
N SER A 12 -9.92 10.92 8.66
CA SER A 12 -10.84 9.80 8.89
C SER A 12 -11.43 9.27 7.58
N SER A 13 -11.81 10.18 6.67
CA SER A 13 -12.38 9.82 5.37
C SER A 13 -11.40 9.07 4.47
N SER A 14 -10.11 9.42 4.47
CA SER A 14 -9.09 8.71 3.68
C SER A 14 -8.81 7.30 4.21
N VAL A 15 -8.78 7.12 5.54
CA VAL A 15 -8.65 5.80 6.18
C VAL A 15 -9.87 4.92 5.88
N ASP A 16 -11.09 5.48 5.96
CA ASP A 16 -12.31 4.74 5.66
C ASP A 16 -12.38 4.30 4.19
N ILE A 17 -11.93 5.15 3.26
CA ILE A 17 -11.84 4.82 1.83
C ILE A 17 -10.82 3.70 1.60
N LEU A 18 -9.63 3.79 2.19
CA LEU A 18 -8.60 2.75 2.07
C LEU A 18 -9.07 1.43 2.67
N LEU A 19 -9.70 1.45 3.85
CA LEU A 19 -10.29 0.26 4.47
C LEU A 19 -11.40 -0.34 3.59
N ALA A 20 -12.23 0.49 2.96
CA ALA A 20 -13.26 0.02 2.03
C ALA A 20 -12.66 -0.60 0.76
N GLN A 21 -11.56 -0.05 0.24
CA GLN A 21 -10.81 -0.63 -0.88
C GLN A 21 -10.16 -1.96 -0.51
N LEU A 22 -9.47 -2.03 0.63
CA LEU A 22 -8.87 -3.27 1.15
C LEU A 22 -9.92 -4.36 1.38
N LYS A 23 -11.13 -4.02 1.83
CA LYS A 23 -12.24 -4.98 1.99
C LYS A 23 -12.72 -5.61 0.67
N LYS A 24 -12.45 -4.99 -0.48
CA LYS A 24 -12.77 -5.56 -1.81
C LYS A 24 -11.75 -6.60 -2.27
N LEU A 25 -10.58 -6.63 -1.64
CA LEU A 25 -9.51 -7.56 -1.97
C LEU A 25 -9.72 -8.90 -1.28
N SER A 26 -9.23 -9.97 -1.92
CA SER A 26 -9.24 -11.29 -1.30
C SER A 26 -8.36 -11.30 -0.04
N HIS A 27 -8.51 -12.33 0.80
CA HIS A 27 -7.62 -12.48 1.95
C HIS A 27 -6.15 -12.63 1.52
N ALA A 28 -5.89 -13.40 0.46
CA ALA A 28 -4.55 -13.59 -0.10
C ALA A 28 -3.95 -12.27 -0.59
N ASP A 29 -4.73 -11.45 -1.31
CA ASP A 29 -4.29 -10.13 -1.79
C ASP A 29 -3.92 -9.20 -0.62
N ARG A 30 -4.74 -9.17 0.43
CA ARG A 30 -4.44 -8.36 1.63
C ARG A 30 -3.18 -8.84 2.36
N VAL A 31 -2.97 -10.15 2.44
CA VAL A 31 -1.75 -10.72 3.03
C VAL A 31 -0.54 -10.32 2.20
N LEU A 32 -0.61 -10.46 0.87
CA LEU A 32 0.46 -10.06 -0.04
C LEU A 32 0.81 -8.57 0.11
N LEU A 33 -0.19 -7.69 0.18
CA LEU A 33 0.02 -6.27 0.44
C LEU A 33 0.62 -5.99 1.82
N GLY A 34 0.22 -6.74 2.85
CA GLY A 34 0.82 -6.64 4.18
C GLY A 34 2.31 -6.97 4.15
N LEU A 35 2.67 -8.10 3.54
CA LEU A 35 4.06 -8.51 3.41
C LEU A 35 4.90 -7.48 2.63
N TYR A 36 4.35 -6.91 1.55
CA TYR A 36 5.08 -5.95 0.72
C TYR A 36 5.14 -4.53 1.31
N PHE A 37 4.00 -3.96 1.71
CA PHE A 37 3.93 -2.56 2.15
C PHE A 37 4.16 -2.35 3.64
N TYR A 38 3.73 -3.28 4.50
CA TYR A 38 3.86 -3.14 5.95
C TYR A 38 5.17 -3.76 6.45
N GLU A 39 5.44 -5.01 6.09
CA GLU A 39 6.67 -5.72 6.50
C GLU A 39 7.89 -5.36 5.62
N LYS A 40 7.69 -4.67 4.50
CA LYS A 40 8.74 -4.21 3.56
C LYS A 40 9.60 -5.33 2.98
N LEU A 41 9.01 -6.52 2.80
CA LEU A 41 9.72 -7.66 2.22
C LEU A 41 9.88 -7.52 0.71
N SER A 42 11.00 -8.04 0.19
CA SER A 42 11.24 -8.11 -1.24
C SER A 42 10.36 -9.16 -1.93
N ILE A 43 10.22 -9.06 -3.25
CA ILE A 43 9.46 -10.03 -4.06
C ILE A 43 10.02 -11.45 -3.85
N GLU A 44 11.35 -11.58 -3.76
CA GLU A 44 12.05 -12.83 -3.52
C GLU A 44 11.70 -13.40 -2.14
N GLU A 45 11.74 -12.60 -1.09
CA GLU A 45 11.40 -13.02 0.27
C GLU A 45 9.93 -13.47 0.36
N ILE A 46 9.02 -12.71 -0.25
CA ILE A 46 7.60 -13.05 -0.33
C ILE A 46 7.39 -14.35 -1.09
N SER A 47 8.13 -14.57 -2.19
CA SER A 47 8.02 -15.79 -2.98
C SER A 47 8.38 -17.04 -2.17
N VAL A 48 9.37 -16.93 -1.28
CA VAL A 48 9.74 -18.00 -0.34
C VAL A 48 8.63 -18.23 0.69
N ILE A 49 8.12 -17.16 1.32
CA ILE A 49 7.06 -17.24 2.34
C ILE A 49 5.78 -17.87 1.77
N LEU A 50 5.37 -17.42 0.57
CA LEU A 50 4.16 -17.89 -0.08
C LEU A 50 4.37 -19.18 -0.90
N SER A 51 5.59 -19.73 -0.91
CA SER A 51 5.96 -20.93 -1.67
C SER A 51 5.52 -20.87 -3.14
N THR A 52 5.77 -19.72 -3.78
CA THR A 52 5.42 -19.44 -5.17
C THR A 52 6.62 -18.85 -5.92
N SER A 53 6.49 -18.58 -7.22
CA SER A 53 7.58 -17.95 -7.98
C SER A 53 7.56 -16.42 -7.84
N PRO A 54 8.72 -15.74 -7.86
CA PRO A 54 8.81 -14.27 -7.88
C PRO A 54 7.92 -13.61 -8.94
N ARG A 55 7.85 -14.18 -10.15
CA ARG A 55 7.01 -13.68 -11.24
C ARG A 55 5.53 -13.70 -10.93
N MET A 56 5.07 -14.71 -10.18
CA MET A 56 3.68 -14.79 -9.74
C MET A 56 3.39 -13.72 -8.71
N VAL A 57 4.32 -13.47 -7.77
CA VAL A 57 4.22 -12.39 -6.79
C VAL A 57 4.13 -11.03 -7.48
N GLU A 58 5.00 -10.76 -8.46
CA GLU A 58 4.95 -9.55 -9.29
C GLU A 58 3.61 -9.40 -10.00
N SER A 59 3.16 -10.45 -10.69
CA SER A 59 1.89 -10.43 -11.41
C SER A 59 0.69 -10.19 -10.50
N ASP A 60 0.69 -10.77 -9.29
CA ASP A 60 -0.35 -10.53 -8.30
C ASP A 60 -0.31 -9.10 -7.76
N LEU A 61 0.88 -8.56 -7.47
CA LEU A 61 1.03 -7.16 -7.05
C LEU A 61 0.54 -6.18 -8.14
N GLU A 62 0.89 -6.42 -9.41
CA GLU A 62 0.41 -5.63 -10.55
C GLU A 62 -1.10 -5.70 -10.72
N ARG A 63 -1.69 -6.89 -10.52
CA ARG A 63 -3.15 -7.09 -10.55
C ARG A 63 -3.86 -6.32 -9.43
N ILE A 64 -3.23 -6.21 -8.25
CA ILE A 64 -3.82 -5.58 -7.06
C ILE A 64 -3.60 -4.05 -7.05
N ALA A 65 -2.50 -3.55 -7.62
CA ALA A 65 -2.13 -2.13 -7.61
C ALA A 65 -3.26 -1.15 -8.01
N PRO A 66 -4.10 -1.44 -9.04
CA PRO A 66 -5.20 -0.55 -9.41
C PRO A 66 -6.24 -0.34 -8.31
N TYR A 67 -6.43 -1.32 -7.43
CA TYR A 67 -7.42 -1.25 -6.35
C TYR A 67 -7.00 -0.34 -5.20
N LEU A 68 -5.72 0.01 -5.14
CA LEU A 68 -5.15 0.83 -4.10
C LEU A 68 -4.97 2.29 -4.53
N GLU A 69 -5.26 2.62 -5.80
CA GLU A 69 -4.92 3.92 -6.41
C GLU A 69 -3.47 4.34 -6.16
N LEU A 70 -2.59 3.37 -5.84
CA LEU A 70 -1.18 3.60 -5.64
C LEU A 70 -0.59 3.76 -7.04
N LYS A 71 -0.34 5.02 -7.45
CA LYS A 71 0.50 5.29 -8.60
C LYS A 71 1.78 4.46 -8.45
N PRO A 72 2.24 3.76 -9.50
CA PRO A 72 3.54 3.10 -9.44
C PRO A 72 4.57 4.17 -9.08
N ILE A 73 5.32 3.93 -8.00
CA ILE A 73 6.42 4.81 -7.61
C ILE A 73 7.44 4.69 -8.73
N SER A 74 7.42 5.66 -9.65
CA SER A 74 8.50 5.82 -10.61
C SER A 74 9.76 6.11 -9.80
N THR A 75 10.82 5.38 -10.09
CA THR A 75 12.12 5.41 -9.40
C THR A 75 12.86 6.76 -9.53
N HIS A 76 12.16 7.84 -9.87
CA HIS A 76 12.72 9.17 -10.06
C HIS A 76 12.13 10.27 -9.18
N GLU A 77 11.08 10.00 -8.38
CA GLU A 77 10.45 11.02 -7.51
C GLU A 77 10.52 10.73 -6.00
N SER A 78 11.25 9.68 -5.57
CA SER A 78 11.31 9.27 -4.16
C SER A 78 12.17 10.11 -3.21
N ARG A 79 12.69 11.28 -3.62
CA ARG A 79 13.48 12.12 -2.70
C ARG A 79 12.73 13.29 -2.07
N ASP A 80 11.75 13.86 -2.76
CA ASP A 80 11.16 15.11 -2.29
C ASP A 80 9.80 14.92 -1.63
N ALA A 81 8.93 14.04 -2.16
CA ALA A 81 7.59 13.84 -1.60
C ALA A 81 7.55 13.03 -0.29
N PHE A 82 8.58 12.24 0.00
CA PHE A 82 8.64 11.41 1.21
C PHE A 82 9.08 12.19 2.46
N SER A 83 9.83 13.28 2.26
CA SER A 83 10.34 14.14 3.33
C SER A 83 9.28 15.09 3.89
N GLU A 84 8.23 15.40 3.13
CA GLU A 84 7.12 16.25 3.62
C GLU A 84 6.10 15.50 4.49
N ILE A 85 6.04 14.17 4.41
CA ILE A 85 5.08 13.37 5.18
C ILE A 85 5.64 12.97 6.55
N PHE A 86 6.98 12.86 6.68
CA PHE A 86 7.63 12.33 7.89
C PHE A 86 8.84 13.16 8.37
N GLY A 87 8.95 14.41 7.91
CA GLY A 87 9.81 15.45 8.50
C GLY A 87 9.09 16.26 9.55
#